data_AF-A0A285UPK2-F1
#
_entry.id   AF-A0A285UPK2-F1
#
_cell.length_a   1.000
_cell.length_b   1.000
_cell.length_c   1.000
_cell.angle_alpha   90.00
_cell.angle_beta   90.00
_cell.angle_gamma   90.00
#
_symmetry.space_group_name_H-M   'P 1'
#
loop_
_entity.id
_entity.type
_entity.pdbx_description
1 polymer ?
#
loop_
_entity_poly.entity_id
_entity_poly.type
_entity_poly.pdbx_seq_one_letter_code
_entity_poly.pdbx_strand_id
1 'polypeptide(L)'
;MNLDAIDVLFMHYITGRTPDEVNKYDFWQLQYGRRPGNLLRRLMDAGVIYEDDSLPATLPKLRVFELKFILKQAGLKISGNKPELVKRILQHAGAIDFSAVPLKNVYVLSDGQADFYSATGFLNFFHFNGNFDLHEVYEFYLKSGGSDPHRTAVTFLEGKVRTHLHDRNKYTAIKAYFLLSNYALEEMQDMQSSIYYLNHFIMLIVLQATEGGGGDGSEPHFYIDAYTRSRYKSYMEAGGIDAVDLVQYLAGSTADLPYPGEARRKAAELIAAFIEAPDFY
;
A
#
# COMPACT_ATOMS: atom_id res chain seq x y z
N MET A 1 -5.30 15.61 -19.43
CA MET A 1 -4.31 15.90 -18.37
C MET A 1 -3.03 15.15 -18.70
N ASN A 2 -1.85 15.80 -18.68
CA ASN A 2 -0.57 15.17 -19.07
C ASN A 2 0.35 15.02 -17.85
N LEU A 3 -0.07 14.17 -16.90
CA LEU A 3 0.70 13.81 -15.72
C LEU A 3 1.23 12.39 -15.88
N ASP A 4 2.48 12.14 -15.50
CA ASP A 4 3.04 10.80 -15.45
C ASP A 4 2.80 10.14 -14.08
N ALA A 5 3.16 8.86 -13.96
CA ALA A 5 2.97 8.08 -12.73
C ALA A 5 3.59 8.73 -11.49
N ILE A 6 4.74 9.40 -11.65
CA ILE A 6 5.46 10.01 -10.54
C ILE A 6 4.84 11.35 -10.16
N ASP A 7 4.34 12.12 -11.14
CA ASP A 7 3.54 13.31 -10.86
C ASP A 7 2.29 12.93 -10.04
N VAL A 8 1.58 11.85 -10.42
CA VAL A 8 0.38 11.37 -9.71
C VAL A 8 0.72 10.83 -8.32
N LEU A 9 1.80 10.06 -8.18
CA LEU A 9 2.28 9.64 -6.85
C LEU A 9 2.63 10.86 -5.97
N PHE A 10 3.25 11.89 -6.56
CA PHE A 10 3.59 13.11 -5.84
C PHE A 10 2.35 13.91 -5.42
N MET A 11 1.27 13.89 -6.19
CA MET A 11 -0.02 14.46 -5.82
C MET A 11 -0.54 13.83 -4.52
N HIS A 12 -0.53 12.50 -4.42
CA HIS A 12 -0.90 11.77 -3.20
C HIS A 12 -0.01 12.13 -2.01
N TYR A 13 1.28 12.33 -2.27
CA TYR A 13 2.22 12.72 -1.24
C TYR A 13 1.99 14.15 -0.71
N ILE A 14 1.83 15.11 -1.61
CA ILE A 14 1.86 16.54 -1.27
C ILE A 14 0.51 17.07 -0.80
N THR A 15 -0.59 16.40 -1.16
CA THR A 15 -1.93 16.82 -0.75
C THR A 15 -2.04 16.84 0.77
N GLY A 16 -2.46 17.98 1.30
CA GLY A 16 -2.51 18.24 2.73
C GLY A 16 -1.14 18.52 3.35
N ARG A 17 -0.07 18.82 2.63
CA ARG A 17 1.24 19.18 3.20
C ARG A 17 1.56 20.66 3.04
N THR A 18 2.47 21.13 3.88
CA THR A 18 3.01 22.50 3.81
C THR A 18 4.22 22.60 2.86
N PRO A 19 4.60 23.81 2.40
CA PRO A 19 5.79 24.03 1.57
C PRO A 19 7.08 23.44 2.15
N ASP A 20 7.27 23.49 3.46
CA ASP A 20 8.46 22.94 4.13
C ASP A 20 8.58 21.42 4.01
N GLU A 21 7.46 20.73 3.77
CA GLU A 21 7.41 19.28 3.67
C GLU A 21 7.63 18.78 2.24
N VAL A 22 7.68 19.68 1.24
CA VAL A 22 7.90 19.34 -0.17
C VAL A 22 9.20 18.54 -0.36
N ASN A 23 10.27 18.98 0.29
CA ASN A 23 11.61 18.39 0.16
C ASN A 23 11.98 17.47 1.33
N LYS A 24 11.00 16.95 2.07
CA LYS A 24 11.27 16.15 3.28
C LYS A 24 11.98 14.83 3.00
N TYR A 25 11.78 14.24 1.82
CA TYR A 25 12.31 12.93 1.48
C TYR A 25 13.11 12.94 0.19
N ASP A 26 14.29 12.34 0.21
CA ASP A 26 15.21 12.31 -0.93
C ASP A 26 14.89 11.21 -1.96
N PHE A 27 13.97 10.29 -1.65
CA PHE A 27 13.63 9.18 -2.56
C PHE A 27 13.07 9.69 -3.90
N TRP A 28 12.45 10.88 -3.96
CA TRP A 28 12.01 11.47 -5.23
C TRP A 28 13.17 11.61 -6.22
N GLN A 29 14.32 12.06 -5.72
CA GLN A 29 15.52 12.23 -6.53
C GLN A 29 16.29 10.92 -6.69
N LEU A 30 16.40 10.11 -5.63
CA LEU A 30 17.20 8.88 -5.64
C LEU A 30 16.54 7.74 -6.42
N GLN A 31 15.24 7.54 -6.27
CA GLN A 31 14.49 6.45 -6.89
C GLN A 31 13.92 6.84 -8.25
N TYR A 32 13.39 8.07 -8.37
CA TYR A 32 12.69 8.51 -9.58
C TYR A 32 13.47 9.53 -10.42
N GLY A 33 14.61 10.04 -9.94
CA GLY A 33 15.36 11.07 -10.64
C GLY A 33 14.63 12.42 -10.74
N ARG A 34 13.61 12.65 -9.91
CA ARG A 34 12.73 13.83 -9.97
C ARG A 34 12.97 14.76 -8.78
N ARG A 35 13.05 16.06 -9.07
CA ARG A 35 13.11 17.09 -8.03
C ARG A 35 11.70 17.43 -7.53
N PRO A 36 11.41 17.40 -6.22
CA PRO A 36 10.09 17.71 -5.67
C PRO A 36 9.53 19.05 -6.14
N GLY A 37 10.36 20.10 -6.20
CA GLY A 37 9.91 21.41 -6.69
C GLY A 37 9.45 21.41 -8.16
N ASN A 38 9.97 20.51 -9.01
CA ASN A 38 9.49 20.38 -10.39
C ASN A 38 8.18 19.59 -10.45
N LEU A 39 8.03 18.56 -9.62
CA LEU A 39 6.78 17.80 -9.49
C LEU A 39 5.65 18.70 -9.00
N LEU A 40 5.92 19.49 -7.95
CA LEU A 40 5.00 20.47 -7.42
C LEU A 40 4.54 21.48 -8.49
N ARG A 41 5.49 22.09 -9.20
CA ARG A 41 5.18 23.05 -10.28
C ARG A 41 4.28 22.42 -11.34
N ARG A 42 4.58 21.20 -11.79
CA ARG A 42 3.77 20.48 -12.79
C ARG A 42 2.34 20.25 -12.31
N LEU A 43 2.13 19.91 -11.04
CA LEU A 43 0.79 19.72 -10.48
C LEU A 43 0.00 21.03 -10.38
N MET A 44 0.66 22.13 -10.01
CA MET A 44 0.06 23.46 -9.98
C MET A 44 -0.27 23.96 -11.39
N ASP A 45 0.66 23.84 -12.34
CA ASP A 45 0.47 24.23 -13.74
C ASP A 45 -0.65 23.42 -14.41
N ALA A 46 -0.80 22.14 -14.02
CA ALA A 46 -1.88 21.27 -14.49
C ALA A 46 -3.24 21.56 -13.80
N GLY A 47 -3.28 22.46 -12.82
CA GLY A 47 -4.49 22.80 -12.07
C GLY A 47 -5.02 21.63 -11.22
N VAL A 48 -4.16 20.70 -10.83
CA VAL A 48 -4.57 19.54 -10.02
C VAL A 48 -4.56 19.86 -8.54
N ILE A 49 -3.64 20.73 -8.12
CA ILE A 49 -3.55 21.23 -6.75
C ILE A 49 -3.41 22.75 -6.76
N TYR A 50 -3.73 23.37 -5.62
CA TYR A 50 -3.51 24.79 -5.36
C TYR A 50 -2.99 24.99 -3.94
N GLU A 51 -2.43 26.17 -3.65
CA GLU A 51 -2.07 26.57 -2.29
C GLU A 51 -3.28 27.21 -1.60
N ASP A 52 -3.69 26.63 -0.47
CA ASP A 52 -4.76 27.14 0.38
C ASP A 52 -4.17 27.77 1.64
N ASP A 53 -4.40 29.06 1.80
CA ASP A 53 -4.00 29.86 2.95
C ASP A 53 -5.14 30.11 3.94
N SER A 54 -6.33 29.54 3.70
CA SER A 54 -7.50 29.74 4.53
C SER A 54 -7.31 29.15 5.94
N LEU A 55 -7.94 29.78 6.93
CA LEU A 55 -7.90 29.28 8.32
C LEU A 55 -8.35 27.82 8.46
N PRO A 56 -9.42 27.35 7.78
CA PRO A 56 -9.80 25.94 7.81
C PRO A 56 -8.69 24.98 7.36
N ALA A 57 -7.90 25.35 6.34
CA ALA A 57 -6.80 24.52 5.83
C ALA A 57 -5.54 24.59 6.70
N THR A 58 -5.20 25.78 7.20
CA THR A 58 -3.92 26.05 7.87
C THR A 58 -3.92 25.75 9.37
N LEU A 59 -5.02 26.03 10.09
CA LEU A 59 -5.12 25.79 11.54
C LEU A 59 -4.88 24.31 11.94
N PRO A 60 -5.38 23.30 11.21
CA PRO A 60 -5.06 21.91 11.48
C PRO A 60 -3.56 21.57 11.42
N LYS A 61 -2.70 22.42 10.86
CA LYS A 61 -1.23 22.21 10.83
C LYS A 61 -0.51 22.67 12.08
N LEU A 62 -1.13 23.55 12.86
CA LEU A 62 -0.58 24.00 14.13
C LEU A 62 -0.57 22.86 15.16
N ARG A 63 0.41 22.89 16.04
CA ARG A 63 0.52 22.01 17.21
C ARG A 63 -0.55 22.42 18.23
N VAL A 64 -0.94 21.48 19.08
CA VAL A 64 -2.01 21.70 20.08
C VAL A 64 -1.70 22.89 21.00
N PHE A 65 -0.44 23.09 21.39
CA PHE A 65 -0.08 24.22 22.25
C PHE A 65 -0.20 25.57 21.54
N GLU A 66 0.07 25.63 20.23
CA GLU A 66 -0.07 26.85 19.41
C GLU A 66 -1.55 27.24 19.31
N LEU A 67 -2.43 26.28 19.06
CA LEU A 67 -3.89 26.49 19.07
C LEU A 67 -4.39 26.97 20.44
N LYS A 68 -3.89 26.38 21.53
CA LYS A 68 -4.22 26.83 22.90
C LYS A 68 -3.71 28.24 23.18
N PHE A 69 -2.55 28.61 22.65
CA PHE A 69 -2.00 29.95 22.79
C PHE A 69 -2.89 30.98 22.09
N ILE A 70 -3.32 30.72 20.85
CA ILE A 70 -4.27 31.58 20.11
C ILE A 70 -5.54 31.80 20.93
N LEU A 71 -6.15 30.71 21.42
CA LEU A 71 -7.36 30.78 22.23
C LEU A 71 -7.14 31.55 23.54
N LYS A 72 -6.00 31.37 24.20
CA LYS A 72 -5.66 32.07 25.44
C LYS A 72 -5.54 33.58 25.23
N GLN A 73 -4.89 34.02 24.16
CA GLN A 73 -4.74 35.44 23.83
C GLN A 73 -6.10 36.10 23.57
N ALA A 74 -7.03 35.35 22.98
CA ALA A 74 -8.40 35.80 22.74
C ALA A 74 -9.33 35.65 23.97
N GLY A 75 -8.83 35.22 25.13
CA GLY A 75 -9.64 34.99 26.33
C GLY A 75 -10.64 33.82 26.21
N LEU A 76 -10.43 32.91 25.27
CA LEU A 76 -11.30 31.77 25.00
C LEU A 76 -10.89 30.51 25.76
N LYS A 77 -11.83 29.59 25.90
CA LYS A 77 -11.60 28.27 26.53
C LYS A 77 -10.50 27.50 25.79
N ILE A 78 -9.50 27.00 26.52
CA ILE A 78 -8.32 26.29 25.96
C ILE A 78 -8.37 24.75 26.10
N SER A 79 -9.42 24.20 26.72
CA SER A 79 -9.58 22.75 26.87
C SER A 79 -10.15 22.12 25.60
N GLY A 80 -9.86 20.84 25.40
CA GLY A 80 -10.39 20.03 24.30
C GLY A 80 -9.33 19.33 23.48
N ASN A 81 -9.77 18.47 22.56
CA ASN A 81 -8.91 17.84 21.57
C ASN A 81 -8.62 18.82 20.39
N LYS A 82 -7.67 18.48 19.52
CA LYS A 82 -7.23 19.36 18.43
C LYS A 82 -8.38 19.83 17.51
N PRO A 83 -9.28 18.94 17.02
CA PRO A 83 -10.44 19.37 16.23
C PRO A 83 -11.35 20.38 16.95
N GLU A 84 -11.61 20.18 18.24
CA GLU A 84 -12.42 21.11 19.03
C GLU A 84 -11.75 22.49 19.17
N LEU A 85 -10.43 22.53 19.35
CA LEU A 85 -9.68 23.78 19.41
C LEU A 85 -9.76 24.53 18.07
N VAL A 86 -9.53 23.83 16.95
CA VAL A 86 -9.61 24.41 15.59
C VAL A 86 -11.02 24.96 15.34
N LYS A 87 -12.07 24.16 15.62
CA LYS A 87 -13.46 24.60 15.46
C LYS A 87 -13.75 25.87 16.25
N ARG A 88 -13.26 25.96 17.50
CA ARG A 88 -13.44 27.15 18.34
C ARG A 88 -12.74 28.37 17.77
N ILE A 89 -11.51 28.22 17.27
CA ILE A 89 -10.78 29.32 16.63
C ILE A 89 -11.56 29.81 15.40
N LEU A 90 -12.06 28.89 14.56
CA LEU A 90 -12.85 29.25 13.38
C LEU A 90 -14.15 29.99 13.73
N GLN A 91 -14.86 29.55 14.77
CA GLN A 91 -16.09 30.21 15.23
C GLN A 91 -15.88 31.64 15.74
N HIS A 92 -14.67 31.97 16.18
CA HIS A 92 -14.31 33.27 16.72
C HIS A 92 -13.27 34.01 15.85
N ALA A 93 -13.05 33.56 14.61
CA ALA A 93 -11.96 34.04 13.76
C ALA A 93 -11.99 35.56 13.54
N GLY A 94 -13.17 36.18 13.43
CA GLY A 94 -13.31 37.64 13.27
C GLY A 94 -12.88 38.47 14.48
N ALA A 95 -12.68 37.85 15.65
CA ALA A 95 -12.24 38.51 16.89
C ALA A 95 -10.81 38.14 17.30
N ILE A 96 -10.13 37.27 16.53
CA ILE A 96 -8.79 36.79 16.82
C ILE A 96 -7.80 37.49 15.88
N ASP A 97 -6.73 38.04 16.45
CA ASP A 97 -5.59 38.52 15.67
C ASP A 97 -4.65 37.36 15.32
N PHE A 98 -4.52 37.07 14.04
CA PHE A 98 -3.63 36.03 13.51
C PHE A 98 -2.27 36.56 13.03
N SER A 99 -2.00 37.87 13.13
CA SER A 99 -0.78 38.50 12.59
C SER A 99 0.52 37.88 13.14
N ALA A 100 0.51 37.43 14.39
CA ALA A 100 1.65 36.80 15.05
C ALA A 100 1.64 35.25 14.94
N VAL A 101 0.66 34.66 14.26
CA VAL A 101 0.53 33.21 14.12
C VAL A 101 1.26 32.75 12.86
N PRO A 102 2.21 31.81 12.95
CA PRO A 102 2.94 31.30 11.78
C PRO A 102 2.09 30.32 10.98
N LEU A 103 1.01 30.81 10.37
CA LEU A 103 0.17 30.03 9.47
C LEU A 103 0.98 29.71 8.21
N LYS A 104 0.96 28.44 7.83
CA LYS A 104 1.62 27.95 6.62
C LYS A 104 0.56 27.49 5.65
N ASN A 105 0.67 27.92 4.40
CA ASN A 105 -0.14 27.44 3.30
C ASN A 105 -0.09 25.91 3.24
N VAL A 106 -1.15 25.32 2.73
CA VAL A 106 -1.27 23.88 2.55
C VAL A 106 -1.60 23.61 1.09
N TYR A 107 -0.96 22.61 0.49
CA TYR A 107 -1.36 22.16 -0.84
C TYR A 107 -2.66 21.37 -0.75
N VAL A 108 -3.67 21.80 -1.49
CA VAL A 108 -5.00 21.18 -1.49
C VAL A 108 -5.33 20.73 -2.91
N LEU A 109 -6.06 19.63 -3.00
CA LEU A 109 -6.57 19.09 -4.25
C LEU A 109 -7.62 20.03 -4.84
N SER A 110 -7.53 20.33 -6.14
CA SER A 110 -8.48 21.20 -6.81
C SER A 110 -9.85 20.54 -6.96
N ASP A 111 -10.90 21.36 -7.03
CA ASP A 111 -12.26 20.89 -7.28
C ASP A 111 -12.34 20.01 -8.54
N GLY A 112 -13.06 18.90 -8.45
CA GLY A 112 -13.21 17.94 -9.55
C GLY A 112 -12.07 16.94 -9.71
N GLN A 113 -11.00 17.01 -8.91
CA GLN A 113 -9.90 16.03 -8.95
C GLN A 113 -10.07 14.88 -7.94
N ALA A 114 -11.11 14.91 -7.10
CA ALA A 114 -11.34 13.91 -6.05
C ALA A 114 -11.46 12.48 -6.61
N ASP A 115 -12.18 12.30 -7.73
CA ASP A 115 -12.33 11.00 -8.37
C ASP A 115 -11.00 10.49 -8.92
N PHE A 116 -10.23 11.36 -9.58
CA PHE A 116 -8.89 11.02 -10.08
C PHE A 116 -7.92 10.67 -8.96
N TYR A 117 -7.95 11.44 -7.86
CA TYR A 117 -7.17 11.16 -6.66
C TYR A 117 -7.53 9.78 -6.10
N SER A 118 -8.82 9.51 -5.85
CA SER A 118 -9.28 8.22 -5.34
C SER A 118 -8.92 7.05 -6.27
N ALA A 119 -9.14 7.20 -7.58
CA ALA A 119 -8.89 6.15 -8.57
C ALA A 119 -7.41 5.81 -8.77
N THR A 120 -6.49 6.65 -8.30
CA THR A 120 -5.03 6.46 -8.45
C THR A 120 -4.30 6.16 -7.15
N GLY A 121 -5.03 6.00 -6.03
CA GLY A 121 -4.45 5.74 -4.71
C GLY A 121 -3.59 4.47 -4.63
N PHE A 122 -3.87 3.49 -5.49
CA PHE A 122 -3.10 2.24 -5.57
C PHE A 122 -1.60 2.46 -5.84
N LEU A 123 -1.21 3.59 -6.45
CA LEU A 123 0.21 3.89 -6.70
C LEU A 123 1.03 3.98 -5.39
N ASN A 124 0.41 4.39 -4.28
CA ASN A 124 1.07 4.38 -2.97
C ASN A 124 1.46 2.96 -2.56
N PHE A 125 0.56 2.00 -2.75
CA PHE A 125 0.85 0.59 -2.43
C PHE A 125 2.05 0.08 -3.23
N PHE A 126 2.08 0.31 -4.55
CA PHE A 126 3.21 -0.11 -5.38
C PHE A 126 4.51 0.63 -5.05
N HIS A 127 4.44 1.90 -4.64
CA HIS A 127 5.61 2.63 -4.18
C HIS A 127 6.22 2.03 -2.91
N PHE A 128 5.40 1.71 -1.91
CA PHE A 128 5.88 1.23 -0.61
C PHE A 128 6.18 -0.28 -0.57
N ASN A 129 5.49 -1.08 -1.39
CA ASN A 129 5.61 -2.54 -1.35
C ASN A 129 6.27 -3.14 -2.61
N GLY A 130 6.40 -2.37 -3.70
CA GLY A 130 6.58 -2.94 -5.03
C GLY A 130 8.02 -3.12 -5.53
N ASN A 131 8.16 -4.09 -6.43
CA ASN A 131 9.30 -4.28 -7.34
C ASN A 131 8.92 -4.01 -8.81
N PHE A 132 7.75 -3.42 -9.05
CA PHE A 132 7.24 -3.13 -10.38
C PHE A 132 7.37 -1.65 -10.70
N ASP A 133 7.59 -1.35 -11.98
CA ASP A 133 7.71 0.03 -12.46
C ASP A 133 6.34 0.72 -12.36
N LEU A 134 6.29 1.84 -11.62
CA LEU A 134 5.07 2.63 -11.46
C LEU A 134 4.54 3.18 -12.78
N HIS A 135 5.41 3.46 -13.75
CA HIS A 135 4.98 3.87 -15.09
C HIS A 135 4.18 2.75 -15.75
N GLU A 136 4.60 1.50 -15.62
CA GLU A 136 3.89 0.36 -16.17
C GLU A 136 2.51 0.18 -15.53
N VAL A 137 2.42 0.26 -14.20
CA VAL A 137 1.14 0.14 -13.47
C VAL A 137 0.19 1.28 -13.86
N TYR A 138 0.71 2.50 -13.95
CA TYR A 138 -0.09 3.66 -14.31
C TYR A 138 -0.54 3.62 -15.79
N GLU A 139 0.32 3.19 -16.70
CA GLU A 139 -0.07 2.96 -18.10
C GLU A 139 -1.16 1.90 -18.22
N PHE A 140 -1.09 0.83 -17.41
CA PHE A 140 -2.14 -0.18 -17.36
C PHE A 140 -3.47 0.43 -16.91
N TYR A 141 -3.45 1.27 -15.87
CA TYR A 141 -4.62 2.03 -15.42
C TYR A 141 -5.22 2.92 -16.52
N LEU A 142 -4.38 3.67 -17.24
CA LEU A 142 -4.84 4.53 -18.33
C LEU A 142 -5.50 3.73 -19.46
N LYS A 143 -4.96 2.55 -19.78
CA LYS A 143 -5.51 1.64 -20.80
C LYS A 143 -6.82 0.97 -20.39
N SER A 144 -7.07 0.81 -19.09
CA SER A 144 -8.27 0.13 -18.58
C SER A 144 -9.52 1.03 -18.51
N GLY A 145 -9.40 2.32 -18.81
CA GLY A 145 -10.50 3.28 -18.74
C GLY A 145 -10.77 3.85 -17.33
N GLY A 146 -9.93 3.52 -16.36
CA GLY A 146 -9.75 4.31 -15.14
C GLY A 146 -10.82 4.22 -14.04
N SER A 147 -11.59 3.13 -13.96
CA SER A 147 -12.81 3.11 -13.12
C SER A 147 -12.67 2.57 -11.69
N ASP A 148 -11.72 1.67 -11.40
CA ASP A 148 -11.60 1.03 -10.08
C ASP A 148 -10.12 0.80 -9.70
N PRO A 149 -9.62 1.43 -8.62
CA PRO A 149 -8.24 1.31 -8.19
C PRO A 149 -7.86 -0.11 -7.76
N HIS A 150 -8.75 -0.81 -7.05
CA HIS A 150 -8.50 -2.17 -6.58
C HIS A 150 -8.49 -3.15 -7.74
N ARG A 151 -9.50 -3.07 -8.61
CA ARG A 151 -9.55 -3.91 -9.81
C ARG A 151 -8.33 -3.69 -10.70
N THR A 152 -7.87 -2.44 -10.84
CA THR A 152 -6.66 -2.12 -11.60
C THR A 152 -5.43 -2.80 -11.02
N ALA A 153 -5.18 -2.64 -9.72
CA ALA A 153 -4.03 -3.24 -9.04
C ALA A 153 -4.05 -4.77 -9.12
N VAL A 154 -5.19 -5.39 -8.81
CA VAL A 154 -5.37 -6.85 -8.87
C VAL A 154 -5.18 -7.37 -10.29
N THR A 155 -5.86 -6.78 -11.28
CA THR A 155 -5.77 -7.26 -12.67
C THR A 155 -4.34 -7.11 -13.23
N PHE A 156 -3.63 -6.04 -12.87
CA PHE A 156 -2.23 -5.85 -13.23
C PHE A 156 -1.36 -6.98 -12.67
N LEU A 157 -1.44 -7.24 -11.37
CA LEU A 157 -0.63 -8.26 -10.70
C LEU A 157 -0.98 -9.68 -11.18
N GLU A 158 -2.26 -10.01 -11.35
CA GLU A 158 -2.67 -11.27 -11.94
C GLU A 158 -2.17 -11.41 -13.39
N GLY A 159 -2.12 -10.30 -14.15
CA GLY A 159 -1.51 -10.27 -15.47
C GLY A 159 -0.04 -10.65 -15.44
N LYS A 160 0.71 -10.15 -14.45
CA LYS A 160 2.10 -10.54 -14.20
C LYS A 160 2.22 -12.02 -13.83
N VAL A 161 1.34 -12.52 -12.97
CA VAL A 161 1.26 -13.95 -12.65
C VAL A 161 1.07 -14.77 -13.93
N ARG A 162 -0.01 -14.52 -14.69
CA ARG A 162 -0.34 -15.30 -15.90
C ARG A 162 0.79 -15.31 -16.92
N THR A 163 1.48 -14.18 -17.10
CA THR A 163 2.57 -14.04 -18.06
C THR A 163 3.81 -14.84 -17.64
N HIS A 164 4.11 -14.90 -16.35
CA HIS A 164 5.38 -15.45 -15.83
C HIS A 164 5.25 -16.80 -15.10
N LEU A 165 4.03 -17.34 -14.96
CA LEU A 165 3.80 -18.58 -14.21
C LEU A 165 4.52 -19.79 -14.82
N HIS A 166 4.62 -19.82 -16.15
CA HIS A 166 5.26 -20.92 -16.88
C HIS A 166 6.76 -20.68 -17.15
N ASP A 167 7.31 -19.56 -16.70
CA ASP A 167 8.74 -19.30 -16.85
C ASP A 167 9.57 -20.30 -16.05
N ARG A 168 10.78 -20.57 -16.55
CA ARG A 168 11.78 -21.34 -15.80
C ARG A 168 12.07 -20.68 -14.45
N ASN A 169 12.22 -19.35 -14.46
CA ASN A 169 12.34 -18.54 -13.25
C ASN A 169 11.00 -17.88 -12.92
N LYS A 170 10.31 -18.40 -11.91
CA LYS A 170 8.98 -17.91 -11.47
C LYS A 170 9.05 -16.73 -10.49
N TYR A 171 10.21 -16.08 -10.32
CA TYR A 171 10.38 -14.97 -9.37
C TYR A 171 9.29 -13.88 -9.51
N THR A 172 8.97 -13.46 -10.74
CA THR A 172 7.94 -12.45 -10.98
C THR A 172 6.56 -12.91 -10.55
N ALA A 173 6.18 -14.16 -10.85
CA ALA A 173 4.89 -14.72 -10.45
C ALA A 173 4.81 -14.85 -8.91
N ILE A 174 5.87 -15.33 -8.26
CA ILE A 174 5.98 -15.41 -6.80
C ILE A 174 5.79 -14.02 -6.17
N LYS A 175 6.51 -13.00 -6.66
CA LYS A 175 6.38 -11.63 -6.16
C LYS A 175 5.00 -11.05 -6.40
N ALA A 176 4.39 -11.31 -7.56
CA ALA A 176 3.04 -10.85 -7.84
C ALA A 176 2.00 -11.49 -6.90
N TYR A 177 2.09 -12.79 -6.62
CA TYR A 177 1.21 -13.44 -5.64
C TYR A 177 1.40 -12.90 -4.22
N PHE A 178 2.64 -12.63 -3.80
CA PHE A 178 2.91 -11.99 -2.51
C PHE A 178 2.24 -10.62 -2.41
N LEU A 179 2.40 -9.77 -3.44
CA LEU A 179 1.78 -8.45 -3.49
C LEU A 179 0.25 -8.53 -3.57
N LEU A 180 -0.31 -9.47 -4.33
CA LEU A 180 -1.76 -9.71 -4.37
C LEU A 180 -2.30 -10.07 -2.99
N SER A 181 -1.58 -10.93 -2.26
CA SER A 181 -1.96 -11.31 -0.91
C SER A 181 -1.98 -10.11 0.04
N ASN A 182 -0.93 -9.29 0.03
CA ASN A 182 -0.87 -8.12 0.90
C ASN A 182 -1.88 -7.04 0.48
N TYR A 183 -2.05 -6.80 -0.82
CA TYR A 183 -3.03 -5.84 -1.34
C TYR A 183 -4.45 -6.22 -0.92
N ALA A 184 -4.82 -7.50 -1.06
CA ALA A 184 -6.12 -7.99 -0.64
C ALA A 184 -6.36 -7.79 0.87
N LEU A 185 -5.34 -7.98 1.71
CA LEU A 185 -5.45 -7.79 3.15
C LEU A 185 -5.51 -6.31 3.55
N GLU A 186 -4.56 -5.52 3.08
CA GLU A 186 -4.28 -4.16 3.57
C GLU A 186 -5.19 -3.11 2.92
N GLU A 187 -5.42 -3.25 1.61
CA GLU A 187 -6.15 -2.25 0.82
C GLU A 187 -7.61 -2.64 0.63
N MET A 188 -7.91 -3.94 0.48
CA MET A 188 -9.28 -4.44 0.23
C MET A 188 -9.96 -5.01 1.48
N GLN A 189 -9.21 -5.29 2.55
CA GLN A 189 -9.71 -5.98 3.76
C GLN A 189 -10.39 -7.33 3.45
N ASP A 190 -9.96 -7.99 2.38
CA ASP A 190 -10.46 -9.27 1.91
C ASP A 190 -9.52 -10.41 2.33
N MET A 191 -9.81 -10.99 3.49
CA MET A 191 -9.04 -12.09 4.06
C MET A 191 -9.08 -13.36 3.19
N GLN A 192 -10.19 -13.62 2.48
CA GLN A 192 -10.32 -14.83 1.67
C GLN A 192 -9.42 -14.76 0.44
N SER A 193 -9.50 -13.67 -0.33
CA SER A 193 -8.60 -13.45 -1.46
C SER A 193 -7.15 -13.37 -1.00
N SER A 194 -6.90 -12.74 0.15
CA SER A 194 -5.56 -12.63 0.69
C SER A 194 -4.90 -13.98 1.00
N ILE A 195 -5.62 -14.91 1.63
CA ILE A 195 -5.10 -16.26 1.90
C ILE A 195 -5.03 -17.10 0.62
N TYR A 196 -5.99 -16.95 -0.29
CA TYR A 196 -5.92 -17.58 -1.61
C TYR A 196 -4.60 -17.23 -2.33
N TYR A 197 -4.23 -15.95 -2.39
CA TYR A 197 -2.95 -15.54 -3.01
C TYR A 197 -1.73 -15.93 -2.18
N LEU A 198 -1.84 -15.96 -0.84
CA LEU A 198 -0.77 -16.42 0.04
C LEU A 198 -0.42 -17.90 -0.25
N ASN A 199 -1.45 -18.73 -0.46
CA ASN A 199 -1.30 -20.13 -0.84
C ASN A 199 -0.49 -20.28 -2.11
N HIS A 200 -0.79 -19.50 -3.15
CA HIS A 200 -0.05 -19.55 -4.41
C HIS A 200 1.40 -19.09 -4.25
N PHE A 201 1.62 -18.01 -3.48
CA PHE A 201 2.95 -17.51 -3.17
C PHE A 201 3.81 -18.59 -2.51
N ILE A 202 3.33 -19.19 -1.42
CA ILE A 202 4.12 -20.16 -0.66
C ILE A 202 4.28 -21.49 -1.40
N MET A 203 3.23 -21.95 -2.10
CA MET A 203 3.27 -23.17 -2.89
C MET A 203 4.34 -23.07 -3.98
N LEU A 204 4.41 -21.95 -4.69
CA LEU A 204 5.44 -21.75 -5.71
C LEU A 204 6.86 -21.77 -5.13
N ILE A 205 7.09 -21.20 -3.94
CA ILE A 205 8.40 -21.25 -3.28
C ILE A 205 8.79 -22.70 -2.97
N VAL A 206 7.92 -23.44 -2.30
CA VAL A 206 8.20 -24.82 -1.87
C VAL A 206 8.34 -25.75 -3.07
N LEU A 207 7.47 -25.62 -4.08
CA LEU A 207 7.53 -26.43 -5.31
C LEU A 207 8.80 -26.17 -6.12
N GLN A 208 9.27 -24.92 -6.21
CA GLN A 208 10.55 -24.63 -6.87
C GLN A 208 11.75 -25.19 -6.10
N ALA A 209 11.73 -25.12 -4.77
CA ALA A 209 12.78 -25.69 -3.93
C ALA A 209 12.83 -27.22 -4.05
N THR A 210 11.68 -27.89 -4.13
CA THR A 210 11.59 -29.35 -4.24
C THR A 210 11.96 -29.87 -5.63
N GLU A 211 11.63 -29.16 -6.71
CA GLU A 211 12.09 -29.51 -8.07
C GLU A 211 13.60 -29.30 -8.24
N GLY A 212 14.18 -28.26 -7.64
CA GLY A 212 15.60 -27.94 -7.75
C GLY A 212 16.55 -28.87 -6.98
N GLY A 213 16.05 -29.60 -5.98
CA GLY A 213 16.84 -30.45 -5.07
C GLY A 213 17.05 -31.91 -5.52
N GLY A 214 16.55 -32.30 -6.69
CA GLY A 214 16.47 -33.72 -7.11
C GLY A 214 17.78 -34.42 -7.49
N GLY A 215 18.95 -33.78 -7.37
CA GLY A 215 20.22 -34.32 -7.85
C GLY A 215 21.07 -35.09 -6.83
N ASP A 216 21.01 -34.73 -5.55
CA ASP A 216 22.07 -35.12 -4.58
C ASP A 216 21.54 -35.63 -3.22
N GLY A 217 20.24 -35.95 -3.14
CA GLY A 217 19.63 -36.50 -1.91
C GLY A 217 19.54 -35.52 -0.72
N SER A 218 19.93 -34.25 -0.89
CA SER A 218 19.75 -33.20 0.11
C SER A 218 18.28 -32.79 0.24
N GLU A 219 17.80 -32.58 1.47
CA GLU A 219 16.47 -32.04 1.72
C GLU A 219 16.28 -30.67 1.03
N PRO A 220 15.07 -30.38 0.50
CA PRO A 220 14.81 -29.11 -0.14
C PRO A 220 14.92 -27.96 0.86
N HIS A 221 15.82 -27.02 0.60
CA HIS A 221 16.00 -25.83 1.44
C HIS A 221 15.02 -24.74 1.03
N PHE A 222 14.05 -24.45 1.89
CA PHE A 222 13.18 -23.28 1.81
C PHE A 222 12.96 -22.69 3.20
N TYR A 223 12.53 -21.43 3.26
CA TYR A 223 12.23 -20.72 4.50
C TYR A 223 10.86 -20.08 4.40
N ILE A 224 10.02 -20.35 5.41
CA ILE A 224 8.75 -19.64 5.61
C ILE A 224 9.00 -18.62 6.73
N ASP A 225 8.91 -17.35 6.38
CA ASP A 225 9.17 -16.26 7.32
C ASP A 225 8.07 -16.17 8.40
N ALA A 226 8.43 -15.52 9.51
CA ALA A 226 7.53 -15.38 10.66
C ALA A 226 6.24 -14.62 10.32
N TYR A 227 6.29 -13.65 9.39
CA TYR A 227 5.09 -12.92 8.96
C TYR A 227 4.14 -13.84 8.20
N THR A 228 4.62 -14.60 7.21
CA THR A 228 3.83 -15.60 6.48
C THR A 228 3.26 -16.66 7.43
N ARG A 229 4.06 -17.18 8.35
CA ARG A 229 3.62 -18.16 9.36
C ARG A 229 2.51 -17.59 10.26
N SER A 230 2.69 -16.37 10.77
CA SER A 230 1.68 -15.72 11.62
C SER A 230 0.36 -15.53 10.88
N ARG A 231 0.41 -15.20 9.58
CA ARG A 231 -0.82 -15.05 8.78
C ARG A 231 -1.60 -16.34 8.65
N TYR A 232 -0.91 -17.47 8.46
CA TYR A 232 -1.56 -18.78 8.47
C TYR A 232 -2.13 -19.15 9.84
N LYS A 233 -1.37 -18.94 10.92
CA LYS A 233 -1.85 -19.20 12.29
C LYS A 233 -3.12 -18.39 12.58
N SER A 234 -3.14 -17.10 12.30
CA SER A 234 -4.34 -16.27 12.48
C SER A 234 -5.52 -16.71 11.63
N TYR A 235 -5.29 -17.16 10.39
CA TYR A 235 -6.35 -17.70 9.55
C TYR A 235 -6.91 -19.02 10.10
N MET A 236 -6.05 -19.94 10.53
CA MET A 236 -6.44 -21.21 11.13
C MET A 236 -7.25 -21.00 12.42
N GLU A 237 -6.78 -20.11 13.30
CA GLU A 237 -7.46 -19.75 14.54
C GLU A 237 -8.84 -19.12 14.28
N ALA A 238 -8.92 -18.16 13.35
CA ALA A 238 -10.18 -17.49 13.03
C ALA A 238 -11.19 -18.41 12.33
N GLY A 239 -10.70 -19.35 11.53
CA GLY A 239 -11.52 -20.31 10.78
C GLY A 239 -11.88 -21.59 11.54
N GLY A 240 -11.21 -21.87 12.68
CA GLY A 240 -11.30 -23.18 13.34
C GLY A 240 -10.79 -24.32 12.46
N ILE A 241 -9.81 -24.03 11.59
CA ILE A 241 -9.25 -24.92 10.57
C ILE A 241 -8.02 -25.61 11.15
N ASP A 242 -7.94 -26.94 11.04
CA ASP A 242 -6.76 -27.69 11.47
C ASP A 242 -5.72 -27.84 10.33
N ALA A 243 -4.59 -28.49 10.59
CA ALA A 243 -3.57 -28.69 9.56
C ALA A 243 -4.03 -29.58 8.40
N VAL A 244 -4.93 -30.54 8.63
CA VAL A 244 -5.47 -31.39 7.57
C VAL A 244 -6.33 -30.56 6.62
N ASP A 245 -7.18 -29.70 7.17
CA ASP A 245 -7.99 -28.76 6.40
C ASP A 245 -7.11 -27.77 5.63
N LEU A 246 -6.03 -27.27 6.25
CA LEU A 246 -5.07 -26.39 5.60
C LEU A 246 -4.37 -27.07 4.41
N VAL A 247 -3.95 -28.34 4.55
CA VAL A 247 -3.36 -29.12 3.45
C VAL A 247 -4.34 -29.27 2.29
N GLN A 248 -5.60 -29.60 2.59
CA GLN A 248 -6.65 -29.73 1.57
C GLN A 248 -6.88 -28.39 0.84
N TYR A 249 -6.93 -27.29 1.60
CA TYR A 249 -7.14 -25.97 1.03
C TYR A 249 -5.96 -25.50 0.19
N LEU A 250 -4.72 -25.69 0.64
CA LEU A 250 -3.50 -25.39 -0.13
C LEU A 250 -3.50 -26.15 -1.45
N ALA A 251 -3.69 -27.47 -1.41
CA ALA A 251 -3.67 -28.32 -2.60
C ALA A 251 -4.83 -28.01 -3.56
N GLY A 252 -6.02 -27.71 -3.03
CA GLY A 252 -7.21 -27.39 -3.81
C GLY A 252 -7.16 -26.00 -4.45
N SER A 253 -6.77 -24.98 -3.68
CA SER A 253 -6.70 -23.59 -4.17
C SER A 253 -5.63 -23.38 -5.22
N THR A 254 -4.57 -24.20 -5.22
CA THR A 254 -3.46 -24.13 -6.18
C THR A 254 -3.53 -25.19 -7.29
N ALA A 255 -4.75 -25.64 -7.60
CA ALA A 255 -5.06 -26.66 -8.59
C ALA A 255 -4.66 -26.30 -10.04
N ASP A 256 -4.39 -25.03 -10.30
CA ASP A 256 -3.98 -24.45 -11.59
C ASP A 256 -2.46 -24.21 -11.72
N LEU A 257 -1.69 -24.32 -10.63
CA LEU A 257 -0.23 -24.21 -10.69
C LEU A 257 0.35 -25.30 -11.61
N PRO A 258 1.44 -25.00 -12.37
CA PRO A 258 1.99 -25.87 -13.41
C PRO A 258 2.85 -27.01 -12.84
N TYR A 259 2.31 -27.73 -11.86
CA TYR A 259 2.97 -28.80 -11.13
C TYR A 259 2.05 -30.01 -10.98
N PRO A 260 2.59 -31.25 -10.95
CA PRO A 260 1.78 -32.44 -10.72
C PRO A 260 0.98 -32.38 -9.41
N GLY A 261 -0.19 -33.02 -9.38
CA GLY A 261 -1.04 -33.07 -8.18
C GLY A 261 -0.34 -33.65 -6.94
N GLU A 262 0.47 -34.69 -7.13
CA GLU A 262 1.25 -35.32 -6.07
C GLU A 262 2.31 -34.37 -5.49
N ALA A 263 3.04 -33.66 -6.34
CA ALA A 263 4.03 -32.68 -5.91
C ALA A 263 3.39 -31.55 -5.09
N ARG A 264 2.21 -31.07 -5.51
CA ARG A 264 1.45 -30.05 -4.79
C ARG A 264 0.94 -30.53 -3.44
N ARG A 265 0.44 -31.77 -3.35
CA ARG A 265 0.03 -32.35 -2.08
C ARG A 265 1.20 -32.47 -1.10
N LYS A 266 2.34 -32.98 -1.56
CA LYS A 266 3.56 -33.07 -0.74
C LYS A 266 4.06 -31.70 -0.28
N ALA A 267 4.01 -30.70 -1.17
CA ALA A 267 4.36 -29.32 -0.79
C ALA A 267 3.41 -28.75 0.27
N ALA A 268 2.10 -28.99 0.13
CA ALA A 268 1.11 -28.56 1.11
C ALA A 268 1.34 -29.21 2.49
N GLU A 269 1.64 -30.50 2.54
CA GLU A 269 2.00 -31.21 3.78
C GLU A 269 3.24 -30.61 4.45
N LEU A 270 4.28 -30.31 3.67
CA LEU A 270 5.49 -29.64 4.18
C LEU A 270 5.17 -28.26 4.75
N ILE A 271 4.37 -27.46 4.05
CA ILE A 271 3.97 -26.12 4.49
C ILE A 271 3.19 -26.19 5.81
N ALA A 272 2.20 -27.08 5.91
CA ALA A 272 1.41 -27.26 7.13
C ALA A 272 2.29 -27.67 8.32
N ALA A 273 3.20 -28.63 8.13
CA ALA A 273 4.15 -29.03 9.16
C ALA A 273 5.05 -27.87 9.63
N PHE A 274 5.50 -27.01 8.70
CA PHE A 274 6.28 -25.82 9.02
C PHE A 274 5.49 -24.75 9.79
N ILE A 275 4.17 -24.66 9.58
CA ILE A 275 3.30 -23.70 10.26
C ILE A 275 3.02 -24.16 11.70
N GLU A 276 2.80 -25.46 11.89
CA GLU A 276 2.59 -26.08 13.21
C GLU A 276 3.87 -26.19 14.04
N ALA A 277 5.03 -26.20 13.40
CA ALA A 277 6.31 -26.28 14.09
C ALA A 277 6.41 -25.17 15.17
N PRO A 278 6.82 -25.51 16.40
CA PRO A 278 7.03 -24.51 17.43
C PRO A 278 8.06 -23.49 16.97
N ASP A 279 7.86 -22.23 17.35
CA ASP A 279 8.82 -21.18 17.04
C ASP A 279 10.10 -21.46 17.85
N PHE A 280 11.13 -21.98 17.18
CA PHE A 280 12.44 -22.18 17.79
C PHE A 280 13.06 -20.79 18.00
N TYR A 281 13.14 -20.37 19.27
CA TYR A 281 13.82 -19.17 19.73
C TYR A 281 15.34 -19.30 19.64
#